data_AF-A0A9W8L764-F1
#
_entry.id   AF-A0A9W8L764-F1
#
_cell.length_a   1.000
_cell.length_b   1.000
_cell.length_c   1.000
_cell.angle_alpha   90.00
_cell.angle_beta   90.00
_cell.angle_gamma   90.00
#
_symmetry.space_group_name_H-M   'P 1'
#
loop_
_entity.id
_entity.type
_entity.pdbx_description
1 polymer ?
#
loop_
_entity_poly.entity_id
_entity_poly.type
_entity_poly.pdbx_seq_one_letter_code
_entity_poly.pdbx_strand_id
1 'polypeptide(L)'
;MNSGSGGIIYNPDAPTFALPHDALDSHDVPFLSHSENKPFGSYLQQTLNFTRFEDLFKAINATAGTLQSRGEAHVTVISPPEYDLVLKPVGVTIEEIEEIARQHNLQSARLQLVCIGRFSGSLPHPASEADDGAFLLYSLVVADVFGDLAGIRQEVFKLYRKKGGEGALFQPEGFWPHVTLGFDRRDLFIEDGIYKGSNFCYAPTHTTK
;
A
#
# COMPACT_ATOMS: atom_id res chain seq x y z
N MET A 1 -7.87 20.19 -0.99
CA MET A 1 -7.99 20.62 -2.39
C MET A 1 -8.96 19.67 -3.07
N ASN A 2 -9.95 20.18 -3.79
CA ASN A 2 -10.85 19.39 -4.64
C ASN A 2 -10.01 18.66 -5.71
N SER A 3 -9.71 17.38 -5.53
CA SER A 3 -9.36 16.51 -6.65
C SER A 3 -10.68 16.11 -7.31
N GLY A 4 -10.90 16.65 -8.51
CA GLY A 4 -12.09 16.36 -9.30
C GLY A 4 -12.25 14.85 -9.44
N SER A 5 -13.47 14.37 -9.21
CA SER A 5 -13.92 13.05 -9.60
C SER A 5 -13.98 12.97 -11.13
N GLY A 6 -12.82 12.98 -11.79
CA GLY A 6 -12.69 12.30 -13.07
C GLY A 6 -13.04 10.84 -12.77
N GLY A 7 -14.18 10.37 -13.30
CA GLY A 7 -14.67 9.02 -13.01
C GLY A 7 -13.58 7.99 -13.27
N ILE A 8 -13.42 7.03 -12.35
CA ILE A 8 -12.54 5.88 -12.58
C ILE A 8 -13.01 5.18 -13.85
N ILE A 9 -12.10 5.00 -14.81
CA ILE A 9 -12.38 4.29 -16.05
C ILE A 9 -11.91 2.85 -15.87
N TYR A 10 -12.86 1.94 -15.78
CA TYR A 10 -12.58 0.51 -15.72
C TYR A 10 -12.43 -0.08 -17.13
N ASN A 11 -11.75 -1.22 -17.22
CA ASN A 11 -11.75 -1.99 -18.46
C ASN A 11 -13.18 -2.50 -18.74
N PRO A 12 -13.70 -2.40 -19.98
CA PRO A 12 -15.09 -2.76 -20.29
C PRO A 12 -15.47 -4.21 -19.93
N ASP A 13 -14.52 -5.12 -20.08
CA ASP A 13 -14.69 -6.56 -19.82
C ASP A 13 -14.13 -6.98 -18.46
N ALA A 14 -13.79 -6.03 -17.58
CA ALA A 14 -13.28 -6.36 -16.26
C ALA A 14 -14.38 -7.02 -15.41
N PRO A 15 -14.05 -8.14 -14.71
CA PRO A 15 -14.97 -8.72 -13.74
C PRO A 15 -15.19 -7.76 -12.57
N THR A 16 -16.29 -7.95 -11.84
CA THR A 16 -16.51 -7.28 -10.56
C THR A 16 -16.09 -8.21 -9.43
N PHE A 17 -15.35 -7.69 -8.46
CA PHE A 17 -14.89 -8.47 -7.31
C PHE A 17 -15.60 -8.10 -6.01
N ALA A 18 -15.77 -9.09 -5.14
CA ALA A 18 -16.37 -8.94 -3.82
C ALA A 18 -15.30 -8.96 -2.72
N LEU A 19 -15.52 -8.18 -1.67
CA LEU A 19 -14.72 -8.19 -0.45
C LEU A 19 -15.66 -8.15 0.76
N PRO A 20 -15.42 -8.88 1.86
CA PRO A 20 -16.20 -8.73 3.09
C PRO A 20 -16.24 -7.28 3.57
N HIS A 21 -17.39 -6.80 4.04
CA HIS A 21 -17.55 -5.40 4.46
C HIS A 21 -16.61 -4.99 5.60
N ASP A 22 -16.16 -5.95 6.42
CA ASP A 22 -15.25 -5.77 7.54
C ASP A 22 -13.78 -6.04 7.19
N ALA A 23 -13.45 -6.33 5.92
CA ALA A 23 -12.08 -6.73 5.55
C ALA A 23 -11.03 -5.62 5.75
N LEU A 24 -11.46 -4.35 5.68
CA LEU A 24 -10.61 -3.18 5.95
C LEU A 24 -10.63 -2.75 7.41
N ASP A 25 -11.43 -3.41 8.26
CA ASP A 25 -11.42 -3.18 9.69
C ASP A 25 -10.28 -3.97 10.34
N SER A 26 -9.40 -3.27 11.03
CA SER A 26 -8.22 -3.83 11.68
C SER A 26 -8.11 -3.53 13.17
N HIS A 27 -9.16 -3.02 13.81
CA HIS A 27 -9.06 -2.60 15.22
C HIS A 27 -8.67 -3.75 16.17
N ASP A 28 -9.12 -4.97 15.86
CA ASP A 28 -8.78 -6.20 16.60
C ASP A 28 -7.52 -6.90 16.08
N VAL A 29 -6.91 -6.40 15.00
CA VAL A 29 -5.67 -6.96 14.45
C VAL A 29 -4.48 -6.35 15.20
N PRO A 30 -3.55 -7.17 15.73
CA PRO A 30 -2.40 -6.66 16.45
C PRO A 30 -1.52 -5.75 15.57
N PHE A 31 -1.03 -4.66 16.17
CA PHE A 31 0.07 -3.89 15.59
C PHE A 31 1.31 -4.77 15.49
N LEU A 32 1.91 -4.85 14.30
CA LEU A 32 3.14 -5.60 14.05
C LEU A 32 4.30 -4.64 13.82
N SER A 33 5.38 -4.81 14.59
CA SER A 33 6.63 -4.08 14.38
C SER A 33 7.43 -4.71 13.25
N HIS A 34 7.94 -3.87 12.35
CA HIS A 34 8.85 -4.26 11.28
C HIS A 34 10.14 -3.47 11.45
N SER A 35 10.97 -3.94 12.38
CA SER A 35 12.27 -3.36 12.71
C SER A 35 13.36 -4.40 12.49
N GLU A 36 14.07 -4.28 11.37
CA GLU A 36 15.18 -5.19 11.05
C GLU A 36 16.48 -4.41 10.82
N ASN A 37 17.59 -4.97 11.31
CA ASN A 37 18.94 -4.43 11.07
C ASN A 37 19.50 -4.84 9.70
N LYS A 38 18.68 -4.82 8.65
CA LYS A 38 19.12 -5.02 7.27
C LYS A 38 18.57 -3.91 6.35
N PRO A 39 19.26 -3.57 5.25
CA PRO A 39 18.77 -2.59 4.30
C PRO A 39 17.35 -2.92 3.84
N PHE A 40 16.48 -1.91 3.84
CA PHE A 40 15.06 -1.98 3.47
C PHE A 40 14.25 -2.99 4.29
N GLY A 41 14.72 -3.35 5.49
CA GLY A 41 14.04 -4.28 6.39
C GLY A 41 13.06 -3.61 7.36
N SER A 42 13.05 -2.28 7.43
CA SER A 42 12.19 -1.52 8.35
C SER A 42 11.17 -0.66 7.62
N TYR A 43 9.93 -0.69 8.09
CA TYR A 43 8.80 0.05 7.50
C TYR A 43 7.61 0.13 8.47
N LEU A 44 6.64 1.00 8.19
CA LEU A 44 5.40 1.09 8.97
C LEU A 44 4.22 0.58 8.14
N GLN A 45 3.38 -0.26 8.71
CA GLN A 45 2.16 -0.76 8.05
C GLN A 45 0.95 -0.75 8.98
N GLN A 46 -0.24 -0.56 8.41
CA GLN A 46 -1.48 -1.00 9.01
C GLN A 46 -1.69 -2.47 8.66
N THR A 47 -1.72 -3.36 9.66
CA THR A 47 -1.94 -4.80 9.43
C THR A 47 -3.43 -5.09 9.32
N LEU A 48 -3.85 -5.83 8.30
CA LEU A 48 -5.23 -6.25 8.08
C LEU A 48 -5.37 -7.77 8.29
N ASN A 49 -6.59 -8.25 8.51
CA ASN A 49 -6.84 -9.69 8.66
C ASN A 49 -6.82 -10.38 7.29
N PHE A 50 -5.69 -11.02 6.95
CA PHE A 50 -5.50 -11.70 5.67
C PHE A 50 -6.60 -12.72 5.31
N THR A 51 -7.18 -13.40 6.31
CA THR A 51 -8.27 -14.38 6.06
C THR A 51 -9.48 -13.75 5.38
N ARG A 52 -9.71 -12.44 5.56
CA ARG A 52 -10.78 -11.68 4.88
C ARG A 52 -10.50 -11.43 3.39
N PHE A 53 -9.27 -11.63 2.93
CA PHE A 53 -8.83 -11.40 1.55
C PHE A 53 -8.66 -12.69 0.75
N GLU A 54 -8.71 -13.86 1.38
CA GLU A 54 -8.43 -15.14 0.71
C GLU A 54 -9.37 -15.43 -0.46
N ASP A 55 -10.68 -15.20 -0.29
CA ASP A 55 -11.65 -15.47 -1.35
C ASP A 55 -11.54 -14.45 -2.48
N LEU A 56 -11.23 -13.19 -2.17
CA LEU A 56 -10.90 -12.18 -3.17
C LEU A 56 -9.65 -12.61 -3.97
N PHE A 57 -8.60 -13.04 -3.28
CA PHE A 57 -7.38 -13.52 -3.93
C PHE A 57 -7.68 -14.73 -4.83
N LYS A 58 -8.44 -15.73 -4.36
CA LYS A 58 -8.86 -16.89 -5.16
C LYS A 58 -9.62 -16.47 -6.42
N ALA A 59 -10.54 -15.52 -6.31
CA ALA A 59 -11.31 -15.01 -7.45
C ALA A 59 -10.42 -14.29 -8.48
N ILE A 60 -9.48 -13.46 -8.02
CA ILE A 60 -8.50 -12.80 -8.90
C ILE A 60 -7.60 -13.83 -9.58
N ASN A 61 -7.07 -14.79 -8.81
CA ASN A 61 -6.19 -15.85 -9.30
C ASN A 61 -6.90 -16.71 -10.36
N ALA A 62 -8.17 -17.05 -10.15
CA ALA A 62 -8.97 -17.77 -11.15
C ALA A 62 -9.14 -17.01 -12.47
N THR A 63 -9.07 -15.68 -12.44
CA THR A 63 -9.14 -14.83 -13.64
C THR A 63 -7.77 -14.65 -14.32
N ALA A 64 -6.71 -14.56 -13.53
CA ALA A 64 -5.38 -14.13 -13.96
C ALA A 64 -4.42 -15.28 -14.29
N GLY A 65 -4.65 -16.49 -13.77
CA GLY A 65 -3.69 -17.59 -13.79
C GLY A 65 -2.98 -17.76 -12.44
N THR A 66 -1.78 -18.35 -12.42
CA THR A 66 -1.04 -18.66 -11.18
C THR A 66 -0.32 -17.41 -10.63
N LEU A 67 -1.00 -16.64 -9.79
CA LEU A 67 -0.41 -15.59 -8.96
C LEU A 67 0.12 -16.18 -7.63
N GLN A 68 1.17 -15.54 -7.13
CA GLN A 68 1.69 -15.72 -5.79
C GLN A 68 1.03 -14.70 -4.85
N SER A 69 0.80 -15.10 -3.61
CA SER A 69 0.37 -14.20 -2.53
C SER A 69 1.47 -14.11 -1.48
N ARG A 70 1.52 -12.98 -0.76
CA ARG A 70 2.41 -12.82 0.41
C ARG A 70 1.95 -13.62 1.63
N GLY A 71 0.69 -14.07 1.65
CA GLY A 71 0.10 -14.70 2.84
C GLY A 71 -0.22 -13.71 3.97
N GLU A 72 -0.19 -12.41 3.68
CA GLU A 72 -0.53 -11.31 4.58
C GLU A 72 -1.30 -10.22 3.84
N ALA A 73 -2.02 -9.39 4.59
CA ALA A 73 -2.68 -8.20 4.08
C ALA A 73 -2.27 -7.00 4.93
N HIS A 74 -1.78 -5.94 4.30
CA HIS A 74 -1.41 -4.72 4.98
C HIS A 74 -1.49 -3.52 4.03
N VAL A 75 -1.54 -2.32 4.61
CA VAL A 75 -1.32 -1.06 3.89
C VAL A 75 -0.01 -0.47 4.40
N THR A 76 0.96 -0.29 3.51
CA THR A 76 2.22 0.39 3.85
C THR A 76 1.97 1.88 4.07
N VAL A 77 2.36 2.38 5.25
CA VAL A 77 2.22 3.79 5.65
C VAL A 77 3.52 4.55 5.51
N ILE A 78 4.65 3.91 5.83
CA ILE A 78 6.01 4.40 5.53
C ILE A 78 6.74 3.26 4.85
N SER A 79 7.19 3.46 3.62
CA SER A 79 7.87 2.41 2.84
C SER A 79 9.32 2.19 3.33
N PRO A 80 9.91 1.03 3.03
CA PRO A 80 11.32 0.82 3.34
C PRO A 80 12.26 1.85 2.70
N PRO A 81 12.09 2.27 1.42
CA PRO A 81 12.87 3.36 0.84
C PRO A 81 12.68 4.70 1.55
N GLU A 82 11.44 5.06 1.93
CA GLU A 82 11.19 6.29 2.71
C GLU A 82 11.94 6.25 4.05
N TYR A 83 11.91 5.12 4.75
CA TYR A 83 12.62 4.99 6.02
C TYR A 83 14.14 5.03 5.84
N ASP A 84 14.72 4.12 5.06
CA ASP A 84 16.17 3.92 5.00
C ASP A 84 16.91 5.05 4.28
N LEU A 85 16.29 5.66 3.26
CA LEU A 85 16.95 6.67 2.43
C LEU A 85 16.62 8.11 2.85
N VAL A 86 15.53 8.33 3.59
CA VAL A 86 15.08 9.68 3.95
C VAL A 86 15.02 9.93 5.44
N LEU A 87 14.30 9.10 6.20
CA LEU A 87 14.05 9.35 7.62
C LEU A 87 15.25 8.97 8.51
N LYS A 88 15.78 7.76 8.32
CA LYS A 88 16.89 7.19 9.08
C LYS A 88 18.20 8.00 8.98
N PRO A 89 18.61 8.55 7.81
CA PRO A 89 19.85 9.32 7.70
C PRO A 89 19.92 10.58 8.57
N VAL A 90 18.78 11.15 8.95
CA VAL A 90 18.71 12.30 9.88
C VAL A 90 18.41 11.88 11.32
N GLY A 91 18.46 10.58 11.60
CA GLY A 91 18.31 10.02 12.95
C GLY A 91 16.87 9.85 13.42
N VAL A 92 15.87 9.85 12.53
CA VAL A 92 14.53 9.34 12.87
C VAL A 92 14.62 7.82 12.98
N THR A 93 14.22 7.26 14.12
CA THR A 93 14.25 5.80 14.30
C THR A 93 12.89 5.18 14.01
N ILE A 94 12.87 3.88 13.67
CA ILE A 94 11.60 3.17 13.45
C ILE A 94 10.76 3.13 14.72
N GLU A 95 11.37 3.05 15.90
CA GLU A 95 10.66 3.08 17.18
C GLU A 95 9.93 4.42 17.41
N GLU A 96 10.52 5.55 17.00
CA GLU A 96 9.83 6.85 17.07
C GLU A 96 8.64 6.91 16.11
N ILE A 97 8.75 6.29 14.94
CA ILE A 97 7.66 6.19 13.95
C ILE A 97 6.54 5.27 14.49
N GLU A 98 6.89 4.13 15.08
CA GLU A 98 5.94 3.20 15.68
C GLU A 98 5.22 3.82 16.89
N GLU A 99 5.91 4.62 17.70
CA GLU A 99 5.29 5.34 18.82
C GLU A 99 4.25 6.35 18.32
N ILE A 100 4.57 7.14 17.29
CA ILE A 100 3.60 8.02 16.63
C ILE A 100 2.39 7.20 16.14
N ALA A 101 2.64 6.07 15.49
CA ALA A 101 1.58 5.21 14.97
C ALA A 101 0.65 4.66 16.08
N ARG A 102 1.21 4.29 17.24
CA ARG A 102 0.43 3.84 18.40
C ARG A 102 -0.38 4.97 19.01
N GLN A 103 0.20 6.16 19.18
CA GLN A 103 -0.50 7.34 19.70
C GLN A 103 -1.69 7.75 18.82
N HIS A 104 -1.58 7.50 17.52
CA HIS A 104 -2.63 7.77 16.53
C HIS A 104 -3.55 6.57 16.25
N ASN A 105 -3.41 5.48 17.01
CA ASN A 105 -4.21 4.26 16.84
C ASN A 105 -4.20 3.72 15.39
N LEU A 106 -3.02 3.48 14.80
CA LEU A 106 -2.88 3.04 13.41
C LEU A 106 -3.80 1.87 13.03
N GLN A 107 -3.98 0.89 13.92
CA GLN A 107 -4.84 -0.27 13.66
C GLN A 107 -6.34 0.08 13.58
N SER A 108 -6.74 1.27 14.01
CA SER A 108 -8.10 1.80 13.86
C SER A 108 -8.23 2.80 12.70
N ALA A 109 -7.20 2.97 11.88
CA ALA A 109 -7.26 3.86 10.71
C ALA A 109 -8.31 3.35 9.71
N ARG A 110 -9.18 4.25 9.27
CA ARG A 110 -10.31 3.91 8.42
C ARG A 110 -9.93 4.05 6.95
N LEU A 111 -10.27 3.03 6.19
CA LEU A 111 -9.99 2.96 4.76
C LEU A 111 -11.28 2.83 3.97
N GLN A 112 -11.36 3.54 2.85
CA GLN A 112 -12.43 3.38 1.88
C GLN A 112 -11.97 2.49 0.73
N LEU A 113 -12.77 1.49 0.41
CA LEU A 113 -12.59 0.65 -0.77
C LEU A 113 -12.76 1.47 -2.06
N VAL A 114 -11.79 1.37 -2.99
CA VAL A 114 -11.83 2.09 -4.27
C VAL A 114 -12.06 1.14 -5.45
N CYS A 115 -11.10 0.26 -5.73
CA CYS A 115 -11.14 -0.62 -6.90
C CYS A 115 -10.17 -1.80 -6.74
N ILE A 116 -10.28 -2.80 -7.64
CA ILE A 116 -9.18 -3.73 -7.89
C ILE A 116 -8.29 -3.10 -8.96
N GLY A 117 -7.05 -2.84 -8.59
CA GLY A 117 -6.04 -2.34 -9.49
C GLY A 117 -5.20 -3.45 -10.11
N ARG A 118 -4.64 -3.17 -11.29
CA ARG A 118 -3.83 -4.13 -12.04
C ARG A 118 -2.69 -3.45 -12.82
N PHE A 119 -1.49 -4.04 -12.73
CA PHE A 119 -0.43 -3.83 -13.72
C PHE A 119 -0.33 -5.08 -14.58
N SER A 120 -0.23 -4.92 -15.89
CA SER A 120 0.08 -5.99 -16.83
C SER A 120 0.92 -5.40 -17.95
N GLY A 121 2.23 -5.68 -17.94
CA GLY A 121 3.16 -5.09 -18.91
C GLY A 121 4.62 -5.21 -18.48
N SER A 122 5.51 -4.68 -19.31
CA SER A 122 6.94 -4.59 -18.98
C SER A 122 7.24 -3.35 -18.16
N LEU A 123 8.23 -3.44 -17.28
CA LEU A 123 8.67 -2.28 -16.51
C LEU A 123 9.20 -1.20 -17.44
N PRO A 124 8.92 0.09 -17.17
CA PRO A 124 9.46 1.20 -17.94
C PRO A 124 10.99 1.29 -17.81
N HIS A 125 11.52 0.89 -16.64
CA HIS A 125 12.95 0.93 -16.32
C HIS A 125 13.39 -0.35 -15.61
N PRO A 126 13.68 -1.43 -16.36
CA PRO A 126 14.21 -2.67 -15.79
C PRO A 126 15.53 -2.40 -15.04
N ALA A 127 15.66 -2.87 -13.79
CA ALA A 127 16.86 -2.67 -13.00
C ALA A 127 17.90 -3.79 -13.23
N SER A 128 17.46 -4.93 -13.79
CA SER A 128 18.30 -6.08 -14.11
C SER A 128 17.67 -6.94 -15.22
N GLU A 129 18.42 -7.89 -15.78
CA GLU A 129 17.87 -8.91 -16.70
C GLU A 129 16.74 -9.73 -16.05
N ALA A 130 16.74 -9.85 -14.72
CA ALA A 130 15.65 -10.48 -13.98
C ALA A 130 14.35 -9.66 -13.99
N ASP A 131 14.36 -8.45 -14.56
CA ASP A 131 13.18 -7.62 -14.81
C ASP A 131 12.75 -7.61 -16.29
N ASP A 132 13.40 -8.38 -17.16
CA ASP A 132 12.97 -8.50 -18.55
C ASP A 132 11.64 -9.26 -18.65
N GLY A 133 10.75 -8.80 -19.54
CA GLY A 133 9.47 -9.43 -19.83
C GLY A 133 8.27 -8.71 -19.21
N ALA A 134 7.12 -9.38 -19.23
CA ALA A 134 5.89 -8.86 -18.65
C ALA A 134 5.80 -9.22 -17.16
N PHE A 135 5.15 -8.35 -16.41
CA PHE A 135 4.74 -8.57 -15.03
C PHE A 135 3.22 -8.52 -14.94
N LEU A 136 2.70 -9.18 -13.92
CA LEU A 136 1.30 -9.13 -13.56
C LEU A 136 1.19 -8.90 -12.06
N LEU A 137 0.50 -7.84 -11.67
CA LEU A 137 0.28 -7.46 -10.27
C LEU A 137 -1.15 -7.02 -10.07
N TYR A 138 -1.77 -7.50 -9.00
CA TYR A 138 -3.07 -7.07 -8.53
C TYR A 138 -2.96 -6.49 -7.12
N SER A 139 -3.65 -5.39 -6.88
CA SER A 139 -3.77 -4.80 -5.54
C SER A 139 -5.18 -4.29 -5.32
N LEU A 140 -5.63 -4.32 -4.07
CA LEU A 140 -6.79 -3.57 -3.63
C LEU A 140 -6.38 -2.12 -3.46
N VAL A 141 -6.92 -1.22 -4.27
CA VAL A 141 -6.72 0.23 -4.07
C VAL A 141 -7.70 0.67 -3.00
N VAL A 142 -7.17 1.36 -1.99
CA VAL A 142 -7.96 1.93 -0.89
C VAL A 142 -7.65 3.43 -0.75
N ALA A 143 -8.55 4.17 -0.12
CA ALA A 143 -8.39 5.61 0.09
C ALA A 143 -8.48 5.93 1.58
N ASP A 144 -7.52 6.71 2.07
CA ASP A 144 -7.55 7.32 3.40
C ASP A 144 -8.37 8.62 3.37
N VAL A 145 -9.67 8.49 3.13
CA VAL A 145 -10.58 9.66 3.04
C VAL A 145 -10.81 10.35 4.38
N PHE A 146 -10.49 9.66 5.47
CA PHE A 146 -10.61 10.17 6.83
C PHE A 146 -9.34 10.88 7.31
N GLY A 147 -8.23 10.71 6.60
CA GLY A 147 -6.94 11.32 6.92
C GLY A 147 -6.24 10.69 8.11
N ASP A 148 -6.61 9.46 8.50
CA ASP A 148 -6.05 8.78 9.66
C ASP A 148 -4.58 8.40 9.39
N LEU A 149 -4.28 7.85 8.19
CA LEU A 149 -2.91 7.52 7.79
C LEU A 149 -2.09 8.76 7.41
N ALA A 150 -2.72 9.71 6.72
CA ALA A 150 -2.12 11.00 6.38
C ALA A 150 -1.71 11.75 7.67
N GLY A 151 -2.53 11.71 8.71
CA GLY A 151 -2.22 12.29 10.02
C GLY A 151 -0.96 11.72 10.65
N ILE A 152 -0.78 10.39 10.60
CA ILE A 152 0.43 9.71 11.06
C ILE A 152 1.65 10.19 10.26
N ARG A 153 1.55 10.20 8.92
CA ARG A 153 2.63 10.67 8.04
C ARG A 153 3.00 12.13 8.30
N GLN A 154 2.04 12.99 8.66
CA GLN A 154 2.31 14.38 9.04
C GLN A 154 3.10 14.49 10.35
N GLU A 155 2.78 13.69 11.37
CA GLU A 155 3.56 13.68 12.61
C GLU A 155 4.99 13.16 12.39
N VAL A 156 5.15 12.12 11.54
CA VAL A 156 6.48 11.65 11.11
C VAL A 156 7.24 12.77 10.40
N PHE A 157 6.59 13.55 9.53
CA PHE A 157 7.23 14.69 8.87
C PHE A 157 7.63 15.80 9.84
N LYS A 158 6.81 16.10 10.85
CA LYS A 158 7.19 17.05 11.91
C LYS A 158 8.43 16.58 12.67
N LEU A 159 8.49 15.29 13.02
CA LEU A 159 9.67 14.68 13.64
C LEU A 159 10.89 14.79 12.72
N TYR A 160 10.75 14.40 11.46
CA TYR A 160 11.80 14.48 10.44
C TYR A 160 12.37 15.89 10.29
N ARG A 161 11.52 16.91 10.16
CA ARG A 161 11.92 18.32 10.09
C ARG A 161 12.59 18.80 11.37
N LYS A 162 12.10 18.38 12.54
CA LYS A 162 12.72 18.68 13.84
C LYS A 162 14.14 18.12 13.96
N LYS A 163 14.43 17.00 13.30
CA LYS A 163 15.77 16.39 13.24
C LYS A 163 16.66 16.95 12.12
N GLY A 164 16.23 17.99 11.42
CA GLY A 164 17.02 18.64 10.36
C GLY A 164 16.85 18.01 8.97
N GLY A 165 15.84 17.14 8.78
CA GLY A 165 15.49 16.59 7.48
C GLY A 165 15.11 17.63 6.44
N GLU A 166 15.48 17.42 5.18
CA GLU A 166 15.10 18.26 4.03
C GLU A 166 13.66 17.96 3.58
N GLY A 167 12.77 18.95 3.68
CA GLY A 167 11.33 18.76 3.51
C GLY A 167 10.93 18.36 2.09
N ALA A 168 11.76 18.68 1.11
CA ALA A 168 11.55 18.22 -0.27
C ALA A 168 11.74 16.70 -0.45
N LEU A 169 12.36 16.00 0.52
CA LEU A 169 12.64 14.57 0.42
C LEU A 169 11.56 13.67 1.04
N PHE A 170 10.67 14.22 1.88
CA PHE A 170 9.57 13.45 2.46
C PHE A 170 8.26 14.23 2.33
N GLN A 171 7.36 13.72 1.49
CA GLN A 171 6.03 14.30 1.29
C GLN A 171 4.95 13.45 1.98
N PRO A 172 4.31 13.94 3.06
CA PRO A 172 3.27 13.19 3.76
C PRO A 172 2.10 12.76 2.88
N GLU A 173 1.72 13.58 1.90
CA GLU A 173 0.62 13.30 0.99
C GLU A 173 1.03 12.42 -0.20
N GLY A 174 2.33 12.19 -0.39
CA GLY A 174 2.90 11.43 -1.50
C GLY A 174 2.81 9.91 -1.29
N PHE A 175 1.64 9.38 -0.97
CA PHE A 175 1.42 7.95 -0.76
C PHE A 175 0.13 7.46 -1.41
N TRP A 176 0.13 6.19 -1.81
CA TRP A 176 -1.00 5.53 -2.48
C TRP A 176 -1.37 4.27 -1.69
N PRO A 177 -2.31 4.37 -0.73
CA PRO A 177 -2.74 3.22 0.07
C PRO A 177 -3.26 2.07 -0.80
N HIS A 178 -2.68 0.89 -0.60
CA HIS A 178 -3.11 -0.32 -1.29
C HIS A 178 -2.78 -1.56 -0.47
N VAL A 179 -3.46 -2.67 -0.78
CA VAL A 179 -3.13 -4.01 -0.29
C VAL A 179 -2.68 -4.84 -1.49
N THR A 180 -1.43 -5.31 -1.50
CA THR A 180 -0.99 -6.25 -2.55
C THR A 180 -1.75 -7.57 -2.40
N LEU A 181 -2.46 -7.99 -3.44
CA LEU A 181 -3.27 -9.21 -3.42
C LEU A 181 -2.49 -10.38 -4.03
N GLY A 182 -1.84 -10.15 -5.16
CA GLY A 182 -0.97 -11.15 -5.77
C GLY A 182 -0.22 -10.68 -6.99
N PHE A 183 0.85 -11.40 -7.31
CA PHE A 183 1.77 -11.09 -8.41
C PHE A 183 2.33 -12.37 -9.03
N ASP A 184 2.78 -12.31 -10.27
CA ASP A 184 3.40 -13.47 -10.95
C ASP A 184 4.86 -13.69 -10.55
N ARG A 185 5.63 -12.60 -10.37
CA ARG A 185 7.08 -12.63 -10.13
C ARG A 185 7.47 -12.02 -8.78
N ARG A 186 7.16 -10.74 -8.60
CA ARG A 186 7.39 -9.97 -7.38
C ARG A 186 6.39 -8.82 -7.28
N ASP A 187 6.26 -8.28 -6.08
CA ASP A 187 5.57 -7.01 -5.91
C ASP A 187 6.35 -5.87 -6.59
N LEU A 188 5.62 -4.87 -7.04
CA LEU A 188 6.16 -3.70 -7.74
C LEU A 188 5.90 -2.45 -6.92
N PHE A 189 6.81 -1.51 -6.98
CA PHE A 189 6.77 -0.26 -6.21
C PHE A 189 6.94 0.96 -7.11
N ILE A 190 6.96 2.16 -6.52
CA ILE A 190 7.13 3.41 -7.27
C ILE A 190 8.50 3.47 -7.95
N GLU A 191 9.52 2.84 -7.36
CA GLU A 191 10.86 2.68 -7.92
C GLU A 191 10.85 1.87 -9.23
N ASP A 192 9.86 0.98 -9.40
CA ASP A 192 9.61 0.27 -10.65
C ASP A 192 8.80 1.09 -11.67
N GLY A 193 8.47 2.35 -11.34
CA GLY A 193 7.61 3.23 -12.13
C GLY A 193 6.12 2.91 -12.01
N ILE A 194 5.71 2.11 -11.02
CA ILE A 194 4.32 1.65 -10.86
C ILE A 194 3.61 2.44 -9.76
N TYR A 195 2.68 3.30 -10.19
CA TYR A 195 1.83 4.10 -9.29
C TYR A 195 0.50 3.39 -9.05
N LYS A 196 0.23 2.98 -7.81
CA LYS A 196 -0.94 2.18 -7.42
C LYS A 196 -2.14 3.02 -6.94
N GLY A 197 -2.35 4.18 -7.55
CA GLY A 197 -3.48 5.08 -7.26
C GLY A 197 -4.73 4.75 -8.08
N SER A 198 -5.64 5.71 -8.27
CA SER A 198 -6.83 5.52 -9.10
C SER A 198 -6.50 5.23 -10.58
N ASN A 199 -5.34 5.68 -11.06
CA ASN A 199 -4.79 5.34 -12.38
C ASN A 199 -4.48 3.85 -12.56
N PHE A 200 -4.38 3.11 -11.45
CA PHE A 200 -4.12 1.67 -11.41
C PHE A 200 -5.40 0.83 -11.50
N CYS A 201 -6.58 1.45 -11.36
CA CYS A 201 -7.85 0.76 -11.33
C CYS A 201 -8.14 0.01 -12.63
N TYR A 202 -8.47 -1.27 -12.49
CA TYR A 202 -8.77 -2.19 -13.58
C TYR A 202 -10.22 -2.67 -13.52
N ALA A 203 -10.67 -3.05 -12.32
CA ALA A 203 -11.96 -3.68 -12.10
C ALA A 203 -12.71 -3.02 -10.93
N PRO A 204 -14.05 -2.89 -11.03
CA PRO A 204 -14.87 -2.45 -9.92
C PRO A 204 -14.90 -3.49 -8.80
N THR A 205 -15.23 -3.03 -7.60
CA THR A 205 -15.34 -3.86 -6.41
C THR A 205 -16.54 -3.41 -5.57
N HIS A 206 -17.09 -4.34 -4.79
CA HIS A 206 -18.17 -4.07 -3.86
C HIS A 206 -18.00 -4.87 -2.58
N THR A 207 -18.64 -4.41 -1.50
CA THR A 207 -18.65 -5.10 -0.23
C THR A 207 -19.76 -6.14 -0.16
N THR A 208 -19.48 -7.31 0.39
CA THR A 208 -20.48 -8.31 0.76
C THR A 208 -20.80 -8.22 2.26
N LYS A 209 -22.02 -8.63 2.62
CA LYS A 209 -22.40 -8.77 4.03
C LYS A 209 -21.55 -9.81 4.73
#